data_AF-A0A1M5R042-F1
#
_entry.id   AF-A0A1M5R042-F1
#
_cell.length_a   1.000
_cell.length_b   1.000
_cell.length_c   1.000
_cell.angle_alpha   90.00
_cell.angle_beta   90.00
_cell.angle_gamma   90.00
#
_symmetry.space_group_name_H-M   'P 1'
#
loop_
_entity.id
_entity.type
_entity.pdbx_description
1 polymer ?
#
loop_
_entity_poly.entity_id
_entity_poly.type
_entity_poly.pdbx_seq_one_letter_code
_entity_poly.pdbx_strand_id
1 'polypeptide(L)'
;MIPTQFGIIDKIDKNKRYIEYEPEKYNCVTIDDDIYIDDWWEELTKMKTYVGGDLNKPSVALDRLGVTLIPPESLPIFETIVSNDPRIKQDYSLMELLKLIRKAKQENKYMIHFGV
;
A
#
# COMPACT_ATOMS: atom_id res chain seq x y z
N MET A 1 -17.79 1.07 -3.01
CA MET A 1 -16.59 0.57 -3.69
C MET A 1 -15.92 1.72 -4.40
N ILE A 2 -15.18 2.47 -3.60
CA ILE A 2 -14.06 3.28 -4.08
C ILE A 2 -12.87 2.31 -4.13
N PRO A 3 -12.32 1.98 -5.32
CA PRO A 3 -11.20 1.06 -5.40
C PRO A 3 -9.92 1.73 -4.91
N THR A 4 -9.13 1.00 -4.14
CA THR A 4 -7.72 1.35 -3.88
C THR A 4 -6.82 0.20 -4.27
N GLN A 5 -5.62 0.51 -4.78
CA GLN A 5 -4.75 -0.47 -5.41
C GLN A 5 -3.34 -0.46 -4.84
N PHE A 6 -2.77 -1.64 -4.62
CA PHE A 6 -1.45 -1.83 -4.04
C PHE A 6 -0.57 -2.71 -4.93
N GLY A 7 0.65 -2.28 -5.23
CA GLY A 7 1.62 -2.99 -6.06
C GLY A 7 3.01 -3.03 -5.44
N ILE A 8 3.95 -3.74 -6.09
CA ILE A 8 5.36 -3.78 -5.70
C ILE A 8 6.20 -3.03 -6.72
N ILE A 9 7.09 -2.17 -6.25
CA ILE A 9 8.13 -1.55 -7.08
C ILE A 9 9.35 -2.48 -7.06
N ASP A 10 9.66 -3.09 -8.21
CA ASP A 10 10.77 -4.06 -8.32
C ASP A 10 12.13 -3.45 -7.96
N LYS A 11 12.40 -2.25 -8.50
CA LYS A 11 13.58 -1.45 -8.18
C LYS A 11 13.18 0.01 -8.01
N ILE A 12 13.37 0.53 -6.80
CA ILE A 12 13.10 1.93 -6.49
C ILE A 12 14.14 2.85 -7.16
N ASP A 13 13.68 3.90 -7.81
CA ASP A 13 14.51 4.99 -8.32
C ASP A 13 14.27 6.23 -7.46
N LYS A 14 15.31 6.63 -6.73
CA LYS A 14 15.24 7.76 -5.78
C LYS A 14 15.10 9.12 -6.46
N ASN A 15 15.40 9.21 -7.75
CA ASN A 15 15.30 10.44 -8.52
C ASN A 15 13.99 10.52 -9.32
N LYS A 16 13.17 9.47 -9.28
CA LYS A 16 11.90 9.39 -10.00
C LYS A 16 10.73 9.79 -9.12
N ARG A 17 9.79 10.52 -9.73
CA ARG A 17 8.44 10.70 -9.20
C ARG A 17 7.49 9.66 -9.81
N TYR A 18 6.75 8.97 -8.96
CA TYR A 18 5.79 7.93 -9.32
C TYR A 18 4.38 8.53 -9.29
N ILE A 19 4.06 9.39 -10.26
CA ILE A 19 2.77 10.13 -10.29
C ILE A 19 1.79 9.60 -11.33
N GLU A 20 2.26 8.79 -12.27
CA GLU A 20 1.42 8.20 -13.31
C GLU A 20 0.65 7.01 -12.74
N TYR A 21 -0.64 6.97 -13.00
CA TYR A 21 -1.50 5.84 -12.66
C TYR A 21 -1.28 4.71 -13.67
N GLU A 22 -0.43 3.75 -13.29
CA GLU A 22 -0.03 2.59 -14.10
C GLU A 22 -0.15 1.29 -13.28
N PRO A 23 -1.32 0.92 -12.74
CA PRO A 23 -1.45 -0.20 -11.80
C PRO A 23 -1.01 -1.56 -12.37
N GLU A 24 -1.14 -1.76 -13.69
CA GLU A 24 -0.73 -2.98 -14.37
C GLU A 24 0.79 -3.20 -14.29
N LYS A 25 1.57 -2.11 -14.33
CA LYS A 25 3.04 -2.14 -14.26
C LYS A 25 3.56 -2.70 -12.93
N TYR A 26 2.80 -2.49 -11.86
CA TYR A 26 3.16 -2.90 -10.51
C TYR A 26 2.44 -4.17 -10.06
N ASN A 27 1.69 -4.82 -10.96
CA ASN A 27 0.84 -5.97 -10.70
C ASN A 27 -0.07 -5.74 -9.49
N CYS A 28 -0.79 -4.63 -9.50
CA CYS A 28 -1.56 -4.19 -8.34
C CYS A 28 -2.70 -5.16 -7.97
N VAL A 29 -2.91 -5.32 -6.67
CA VAL A 29 -4.10 -5.91 -6.06
C VAL A 29 -5.05 -4.78 -5.68
N THR A 30 -6.34 -4.93 -5.98
CA THR A 30 -7.39 -3.95 -5.64
C THR A 30 -8.16 -4.41 -4.40
N ILE A 31 -8.44 -3.50 -3.46
CA ILE A 31 -9.38 -3.69 -2.35
C ILE A 31 -10.38 -2.52 -2.31
N ASP A 32 -11.45 -2.63 -1.52
CA ASP A 32 -12.45 -1.57 -1.35
C ASP A 32 -12.03 -0.57 -0.26
N ASP A 33 -11.76 0.67 -0.65
CA ASP A 33 -11.29 1.74 0.23
C ASP A 33 -12.32 2.07 1.33
N ASP A 34 -13.61 2.17 0.96
CA ASP A 34 -14.70 2.50 1.88
C ASP A 34 -14.90 1.45 2.97
N ILE A 35 -14.60 0.19 2.65
CA ILE A 35 -14.82 -0.93 3.57
C ILE A 35 -13.65 -1.04 4.55
N TYR A 36 -12.43 -0.81 4.10
CA TYR A 36 -11.23 -1.19 4.85
C TYR A 36 -10.45 -0.02 5.44
N ILE A 37 -10.26 1.05 4.67
CA ILE A 37 -9.25 2.06 5.00
C ILE A 37 -9.64 2.91 6.20
N ASP A 38 -10.94 3.21 6.36
CA ASP A 38 -11.43 3.94 7.53
C ASP A 38 -11.21 3.15 8.84
N ASP A 39 -11.50 1.85 8.84
CA ASP A 39 -11.31 0.98 10.02
C ASP A 39 -9.82 0.84 10.39
N TRP A 40 -8.93 0.89 9.40
CA TRP A 40 -7.49 0.77 9.59
C TRP A 40 -6.79 2.09 9.90
N TRP A 41 -7.49 3.22 9.77
CA TRP A 41 -6.86 4.54 9.66
C TRP A 41 -5.94 4.87 10.83
N GLU A 42 -6.39 4.59 12.07
CA GLU A 42 -5.59 4.85 13.28
C GLU A 42 -4.24 4.12 13.23
N GLU A 43 -4.22 2.85 12.84
CA GLU A 43 -2.98 2.07 12.72
C GLU A 43 -2.15 2.49 11.52
N LEU A 44 -2.78 2.86 10.40
CA LEU A 44 -2.10 3.37 9.21
C LEU A 44 -1.32 4.66 9.51
N THR A 45 -1.77 5.51 10.43
CA THR A 45 -1.01 6.71 10.86
C THR A 45 0.33 6.40 11.53
N LYS A 46 0.56 5.16 11.96
CA LYS A 46 1.84 4.71 12.53
C LYS A 46 2.82 4.26 11.45
N MET A 47 2.34 4.11 10.21
CA MET A 47 3.13 3.68 9.07
C MET A 47 3.79 4.89 8.41
N LYS A 48 5.13 4.92 8.37
CA LYS A 48 5.87 5.94 7.61
C LYS A 48 5.68 5.70 6.11
N THR A 49 5.35 6.73 5.36
CA THR A 49 5.15 6.66 3.91
C THR A 49 5.71 7.89 3.20
N TYR A 50 5.56 7.94 1.88
CA TYR A 50 5.88 9.10 1.06
C TYR A 50 4.73 9.37 0.09
N VAL A 51 4.20 10.60 0.06
CA VAL A 51 2.97 10.94 -0.70
C VAL A 51 3.28 11.70 -1.98
N GLY A 52 2.31 11.75 -2.90
CA GLY A 52 2.49 12.29 -4.25
C GLY A 52 3.57 11.56 -5.06
N GLY A 53 3.86 10.29 -4.73
CA GLY A 53 4.85 9.48 -5.44
C GLY A 53 6.29 9.99 -5.35
N ASP A 54 6.65 10.81 -4.36
CA ASP A 54 7.97 11.45 -4.24
C ASP A 54 8.65 11.08 -2.91
N LEU A 55 9.80 10.40 -2.95
CA LEU A 55 10.56 10.02 -1.75
C LEU A 55 11.10 11.22 -0.94
N ASN A 56 11.02 12.44 -1.47
CA ASN A 56 11.36 13.66 -0.75
C ASN A 56 10.16 14.26 0.01
N LYS A 57 8.97 13.64 -0.07
CA LYS A 57 7.75 14.06 0.63
C LYS A 57 7.37 13.03 1.70
N PRO A 58 8.12 12.94 2.81
CA PRO A 58 7.79 12.02 3.89
C PRO A 58 6.41 12.35 4.48
N SER A 59 5.68 11.31 4.84
CA SER A 59 4.33 11.37 5.42
C SER A 59 4.09 10.15 6.31
N VAL A 60 2.85 10.01 6.78
CA VAL A 60 2.30 8.79 7.35
C VAL A 60 1.02 8.38 6.62
N ALA A 61 0.54 7.16 6.87
CA ALA A 61 -0.69 6.62 6.28
C ALA A 61 -0.71 6.65 4.74
N LEU A 62 -1.92 6.65 4.16
CA LEU A 62 -2.15 6.58 2.73
C LEU A 62 -2.71 7.91 2.19
N ASP A 63 -2.23 8.31 1.02
CA ASP A 63 -2.85 9.34 0.18
C ASP A 63 -3.99 8.72 -0.62
N ARG A 64 -5.22 8.81 -0.09
CA ARG A 64 -6.43 8.19 -0.66
C ARG A 64 -6.92 8.85 -1.97
N LEU A 65 -6.31 9.96 -2.38
CA LEU A 65 -6.61 10.64 -3.65
C LEU A 65 -5.35 10.82 -4.52
N GLY A 66 -4.31 10.02 -4.25
CA GLY A 66 -3.02 10.18 -4.89
C GLY A 66 -2.16 8.91 -4.81
N VAL A 67 -0.84 9.12 -4.91
CA VAL A 67 0.13 8.03 -4.93
C VAL A 67 0.93 8.00 -3.64
N THR A 68 0.97 6.84 -3.00
CA THR A 68 1.77 6.62 -1.80
C THR A 68 2.87 5.59 -2.08
N LEU A 69 4.10 5.90 -1.70
CA LEU A 69 5.20 4.94 -1.64
C LEU A 69 5.33 4.44 -0.20
N ILE A 70 5.27 3.12 -0.03
CA ILE A 70 5.36 2.46 1.27
C ILE A 70 6.74 1.78 1.34
N PRO A 71 7.63 2.25 2.23
CA PRO A 71 8.97 1.71 2.31
C PRO A 71 9.02 0.36 3.03
N PRO A 72 10.08 -0.46 2.82
CA PRO A 72 10.18 -1.79 3.43
C PRO A 72 10.06 -1.80 4.96
N GLU A 73 10.59 -0.77 5.65
CA GLU A 73 10.51 -0.66 7.11
C GLU A 73 9.08 -0.54 7.65
N SER A 74 8.13 -0.13 6.81
CA SER A 74 6.72 0.07 7.14
C SER A 74 5.86 -1.18 6.91
N LEU A 75 6.35 -2.15 6.15
CA LEU A 75 5.61 -3.36 5.78
C LEU A 75 5.27 -4.28 6.96
N PRO A 76 6.08 -4.41 8.04
CA PRO A 76 5.67 -5.17 9.22
C PRO A 76 4.41 -4.61 9.90
N ILE A 77 4.27 -3.28 9.96
CA ILE A 77 3.08 -2.61 10.49
C ILE A 77 1.90 -2.90 9.56
N PHE A 78 2.09 -2.72 8.26
CA PHE A 78 1.02 -2.94 7.28
C PHE A 78 0.52 -4.39 7.25
N GLU A 79 1.43 -5.36 7.34
CA GLU A 79 1.08 -6.78 7.46
C GLU A 79 0.23 -7.04 8.70
N THR A 80 0.59 -6.44 9.84
CA THR A 80 -0.15 -6.60 11.09
C THR A 80 -1.57 -6.06 10.96
N ILE A 81 -1.74 -4.89 10.34
CA ILE A 81 -3.06 -4.29 10.07
C ILE A 81 -3.93 -5.25 9.26
N VAL A 82 -3.44 -5.67 8.09
CA VAL A 82 -4.21 -6.51 7.16
C VAL A 82 -4.47 -7.90 7.74
N SER A 83 -3.49 -8.51 8.41
CA SER A 83 -3.65 -9.86 8.98
C SER A 83 -4.56 -9.93 10.21
N ASN A 84 -4.74 -8.82 10.93
CA ASN A 84 -5.66 -8.72 12.07
C ASN A 84 -7.11 -8.43 11.65
N ASP A 85 -7.35 -8.03 10.40
CA ASP A 85 -8.71 -7.76 9.93
C ASP A 85 -9.53 -9.07 9.89
N PRO A 86 -10.65 -9.18 10.62
CA PRO A 86 -11.44 -10.41 10.66
C PRO A 86 -12.03 -10.79 9.28
N ARG A 87 -12.20 -9.83 8.37
CA ARG A 87 -12.75 -10.02 7.02
C ARG A 87 -11.79 -10.76 6.10
N ILE A 88 -10.51 -10.92 6.48
CA ILE A 88 -9.52 -11.67 5.68
C ILE A 88 -9.92 -13.13 5.44
N LYS A 89 -10.82 -13.68 6.26
CA LYS A 89 -11.35 -15.05 6.11
C LYS A 89 -12.42 -15.15 5.03
N GLN A 90 -13.00 -14.03 4.59
CA GLN A 90 -14.09 -13.99 3.62
C GLN A 90 -13.69 -13.25 2.34
N ASP A 91 -12.83 -12.24 2.41
CA ASP A 91 -12.43 -11.47 1.25
C ASP A 91 -11.08 -11.95 0.68
N TYR A 92 -11.14 -12.54 -0.51
CA TYR A 92 -9.98 -12.99 -1.27
C TYR A 92 -9.00 -11.85 -1.60
N SER A 93 -9.50 -10.63 -1.83
CA SER A 93 -8.66 -9.47 -2.13
C SER A 93 -7.74 -9.07 -0.96
N LEU A 94 -8.22 -9.20 0.29
CA LEU A 94 -7.40 -9.02 1.48
C LEU A 94 -6.32 -10.10 1.60
N MET A 95 -6.64 -11.34 1.24
CA MET A 95 -5.66 -12.43 1.23
C MET A 95 -4.55 -12.17 0.19
N GLU A 96 -4.91 -11.68 -1.00
CA GLU A 96 -3.95 -11.31 -2.04
C GLU A 96 -3.09 -10.11 -1.61
N LEU A 97 -3.68 -9.09 -0.99
CA LEU A 97 -2.93 -7.98 -0.42
C LEU A 97 -1.93 -8.45 0.65
N LEU A 98 -2.35 -9.34 1.56
CA LEU A 98 -1.46 -9.88 2.58
C LEU A 98 -0.29 -10.67 1.96
N LYS A 99 -0.54 -11.47 0.92
CA LYS A 99 0.52 -12.17 0.19
C LYS A 99 1.49 -11.17 -0.46
N LEU A 100 0.96 -10.11 -1.06
CA LEU A 100 1.76 -9.06 -1.71
C LEU A 100 2.67 -8.34 -0.70
N ILE A 101 2.13 -7.96 0.47
CA ILE A 101 2.89 -7.32 1.55
C ILE A 101 4.02 -8.23 2.02
N ARG A 102 3.72 -9.51 2.28
CA ARG A 102 4.72 -10.49 2.73
C ARG A 102 5.84 -10.68 1.71
N LYS A 103 5.49 -10.74 0.43
CA LYS A 103 6.48 -10.83 -0.66
C LYS A 103 7.37 -9.58 -0.68
N ALA A 104 6.79 -8.39 -0.68
CA ALA A 104 7.54 -7.14 -0.66
C ALA A 104 8.47 -7.05 0.56
N LYS A 105 7.99 -7.46 1.74
CA LYS A 105 8.77 -7.50 2.97
C LYS A 105 9.94 -8.48 2.87
N GLN A 106 9.71 -9.70 2.39
CA GLN A 106 10.74 -10.73 2.22
C GLN A 106 11.81 -10.29 1.21
N GLU A 107 11.41 -9.61 0.14
CA GLU A 107 12.31 -9.11 -0.91
C GLU A 107 12.91 -7.73 -0.58
N ASN A 108 12.57 -7.14 0.57
CA ASN A 108 12.96 -5.79 0.99
C ASN A 108 12.66 -4.71 -0.09
N LYS A 109 11.46 -4.77 -0.68
CA LYS A 109 11.00 -3.89 -1.76
C LYS A 109 10.01 -2.84 -1.26
N TYR A 110 9.99 -1.72 -1.96
CA TYR A 110 8.94 -0.72 -1.79
C TYR A 110 7.63 -1.22 -2.36
N MET A 111 6.53 -0.87 -1.72
CA MET A 111 5.20 -0.97 -2.30
C MET A 111 4.73 0.41 -2.79
N ILE A 112 3.80 0.40 -3.74
CA ILE A 112 3.10 1.59 -4.24
C ILE A 112 1.60 1.42 -4.02
N HIS A 113 0.94 2.49 -3.63
CA HIS A 113 -0.50 2.57 -3.44
C HIS A 113 -1.08 3.68 -4.32
N PHE A 114 -2.19 3.39 -4.99
CA PHE A 114 -3.00 4.34 -5.73
C PHE A 114 -4.37 4.47 -5.06
N GLY A 115 -4.68 5.65 -4.54
CA GLY A 115 -6.05 6.04 -4.19
C GLY A 115 -6.74 6.60 -5.43
N VAL A 116 -7.96 6.15 -5.72
CA VAL A 116 -8.67 6.40 -6.99
C VAL A 116 -10.04 7.01 -6.76
#